data_AF-S2S3X2-F1
#
_entry.id   AF-S2S3X2-F1
#
_cell.length_a   1.000
_cell.length_b   1.000
_cell.length_c   1.000
_cell.angle_alpha   90.00
_cell.angle_beta   90.00
_cell.angle_gamma   90.00
#
_symmetry.space_group_name_H-M   'P 1'
#
loop_
_entity.id
_entity.type
_entity.pdbx_description
1 polymer ?
#
loop_
_entity_poly.entity_id
_entity_poly.type
_entity_poly.pdbx_seq_one_letter_code
_entity_poly.pdbx_strand_id
1 'polypeptide(L)'
;MFSQFESFMNRFFMPIAHKVDNQRHLSAIKAGMVAMTPFTILGSIFTIIPALPNMLGPKNAVSLFITSNADLFDLPVKLSIGMIGLYACLSIAYNLGNHYKLYIPGCVTLSGFAFLMMVATFTKTGQLDVTNLGARGLFTGMIVALLTVELYHWCKTHHLTLKMPDGVPDFVSRSFELIPVTLITGGAFIAGRFAFLNFAGELPPSILTRFLAPLVGSMDNPWAVLLLNFAICTVFFFGIHSSVFSPITSPIMVTFIAENIAAMNAGEAIPHFYTAGAVSSFFGFTGCGISIGCVVAC
;
A
#
# COMPACT_ATOMS: atom_id res chain seq x y z
N MET A 1 31.36 -7.34 26.44
CA MET A 1 30.90 -6.54 25.28
C MET A 1 29.56 -7.06 24.77
N PHE A 2 29.42 -8.34 24.43
CA PHE A 2 28.14 -8.94 23.99
C PHE A 2 27.01 -8.82 25.02
N SER A 3 27.24 -9.20 26.28
CA SER A 3 26.22 -9.14 27.34
C SER A 3 25.71 -7.73 27.67
N GLN A 4 26.58 -6.71 27.56
CA GLN A 4 26.20 -5.31 27.75
C GLN A 4 25.37 -4.79 26.57
N PHE A 5 25.73 -5.17 25.34
CA PHE A 5 24.97 -4.85 24.13
C PHE A 5 23.60 -5.57 24.12
N GLU A 6 23.57 -6.85 24.48
CA GLU A 6 22.35 -7.64 24.65
C GLU A 6 21.43 -7.02 25.71
N SER A 7 21.97 -6.62 26.86
CA SER A 7 21.19 -5.94 27.91
C SER A 7 20.63 -4.60 27.42
N PHE A 8 21.40 -3.81 26.66
CA PHE A 8 20.92 -2.57 26.04
C PHE A 8 19.78 -2.83 25.03
N MET A 9 19.95 -3.81 24.15
CA MET A 9 18.95 -4.18 23.14
C MET A 9 17.66 -4.69 23.80
N ASN A 10 17.77 -5.57 24.80
CA ASN A 10 16.63 -6.10 25.53
C ASN A 10 15.90 -5.02 26.35
N ARG A 11 16.61 -4.02 26.86
CA ARG A 11 16.02 -2.94 27.67
C ARG A 11 15.35 -1.85 26.85
N PHE A 12 15.92 -1.46 25.71
CA PHE A 12 15.45 -0.31 24.94
C PHE A 12 14.83 -0.69 23.60
N PHE A 13 15.46 -1.59 22.84
CA PHE A 13 15.06 -1.87 21.47
C PHE A 13 13.91 -2.88 21.39
N MET A 14 13.97 -3.97 22.15
CA MET A 14 12.93 -5.01 22.17
C MET A 14 11.54 -4.45 22.53
N PRO A 15 11.37 -3.62 23.58
CA PRO A 15 10.05 -3.08 23.93
C PRO A 15 9.49 -2.16 22.84
N ILE A 16 10.33 -1.36 22.19
CA ILE A 16 9.92 -0.47 21.11
C ILE A 16 9.48 -1.29 19.90
N ALA A 17 10.29 -2.27 19.50
CA ALA A 17 9.98 -3.10 18.35
C ALA A 17 8.71 -3.95 18.57
N HIS A 18 8.49 -4.50 19.76
CA HIS A 18 7.23 -5.15 20.10
C HIS A 18 6.04 -4.19 20.08
N LYS A 19 6.21 -2.94 20.54
CA LYS A 19 5.15 -1.93 20.51
C LYS A 19 4.78 -1.55 19.07
N VAL A 20 5.78 -1.47 18.18
CA VAL A 20 5.58 -1.18 16.75
C VAL A 20 4.91 -2.38 16.05
N ASP A 21 5.40 -3.59 16.26
CA ASP A 21 4.85 -4.80 15.62
C ASP A 21 3.41 -5.09 16.08
N ASN A 22 3.09 -4.85 17.35
CA ASN A 22 1.75 -5.02 17.90
C ASN A 22 0.81 -3.81 17.70
N GLN A 23 1.27 -2.73 17.04
CA GLN A 23 0.41 -1.57 16.81
C GLN A 23 -0.63 -1.93 15.72
N ARG A 24 -1.91 -1.96 16.12
CA ARG A 24 -3.06 -2.36 15.27
C ARG A 24 -3.13 -1.73 13.87
N HIS A 25 -2.82 -0.45 13.73
CA HIS A 25 -2.81 0.29 12.46
C HIS A 25 -1.62 -0.13 11.59
N LEU A 26 -0.44 -0.26 12.18
CA LEU A 26 0.75 -0.71 11.45
C LEU A 26 0.59 -2.17 11.01
N SER A 27 0.00 -3.01 11.87
CA SER A 27 -0.36 -4.39 11.54
C SER A 27 -1.38 -4.45 10.39
N ALA A 28 -2.41 -3.59 10.40
CA ALA A 28 -3.37 -3.48 9.31
C ALA A 28 -2.73 -3.02 7.99
N ILE A 29 -1.81 -2.04 8.03
CA ILE A 29 -1.02 -1.62 6.88
C ILE A 29 -0.19 -2.79 6.35
N LYS A 30 0.59 -3.45 7.21
CA LYS A 30 1.43 -4.59 6.85
C LYS A 30 0.62 -5.69 6.17
N ALA A 31 -0.49 -6.10 6.77
CA ALA A 31 -1.38 -7.12 6.19
C ALA A 31 -2.01 -6.65 4.87
N GLY A 32 -2.42 -5.38 4.79
CA GLY A 32 -2.97 -4.78 3.57
C GLY A 32 -1.95 -4.75 2.42
N MET A 33 -0.70 -4.41 2.70
CA MET A 33 0.38 -4.40 1.71
C MET A 33 0.75 -5.81 1.23
N VAL A 34 0.69 -6.82 2.10
CA VAL A 34 0.90 -8.22 1.69
C VAL A 34 -0.15 -8.66 0.67
N ALA A 35 -1.40 -8.22 0.83
CA ALA A 35 -2.46 -8.50 -0.14
C ALA A 35 -2.23 -7.84 -1.51
N MET A 36 -1.30 -6.90 -1.64
CA MET A 36 -0.94 -6.29 -2.92
C MET A 36 -0.02 -7.18 -3.77
N THR A 37 0.64 -8.16 -3.14
CA THR A 37 1.62 -9.03 -3.81
C THR A 37 1.08 -9.67 -5.09
N PRO A 38 -0.12 -10.30 -5.11
CA PRO A 38 -0.66 -10.90 -6.33
C PRO A 38 -0.88 -9.88 -7.46
N PHE A 39 -1.33 -8.67 -7.15
CA PHE A 39 -1.53 -7.61 -8.14
C PHE A 39 -0.20 -7.13 -8.71
N THR A 40 0.83 -6.97 -7.87
CA THR A 40 2.16 -6.60 -8.34
C THR A 40 2.79 -7.70 -9.21
N ILE A 41 2.60 -8.98 -8.88
CA ILE A 41 3.06 -10.09 -9.71
C ILE A 41 2.35 -10.08 -11.06
N LEU A 42 1.02 -9.96 -11.06
CA LEU A 42 0.22 -9.94 -12.28
C LEU A 42 0.63 -8.78 -13.17
N GLY A 43 0.69 -7.55 -12.64
CA GLY A 43 1.14 -6.38 -13.40
C GLY A 43 2.56 -6.55 -13.95
N SER A 44 3.48 -7.08 -13.14
CA SER A 44 4.87 -7.30 -13.57
C SER A 44 4.98 -8.29 -14.73
N ILE A 45 4.26 -9.42 -14.69
CA ILE A 45 4.26 -10.41 -15.78
C ILE A 45 3.78 -9.79 -17.09
N PHE A 46 2.67 -9.04 -17.05
CA PHE A 46 2.12 -8.41 -18.24
C PHE A 46 2.96 -7.22 -18.73
N THR A 47 3.77 -6.61 -17.87
CA THR A 47 4.73 -5.57 -18.26
C THR A 47 5.93 -6.14 -19.03
N ILE A 48 6.32 -7.41 -18.80
CA ILE A 48 7.44 -8.04 -19.52
C ILE A 48 7.09 -8.30 -20.99
N ILE A 49 5.82 -8.61 -21.31
CA ILE A 49 5.41 -9.01 -22.65
C ILE A 49 5.69 -7.91 -23.69
N PRO A 50 5.31 -6.63 -23.48
CA PRO A 50 5.69 -5.53 -24.38
C PRO A 50 7.19 -5.30 -24.56
N ALA A 51 8.04 -5.80 -23.65
CA ALA A 51 9.50 -5.67 -23.76
C ALA A 51 10.14 -6.79 -24.62
N LEU A 52 9.46 -7.92 -24.83
CA LEU A 52 9.97 -9.05 -25.64
C LEU A 52 10.33 -8.68 -27.09
N PRO A 53 9.60 -7.80 -27.80
CA PRO A 53 9.99 -7.35 -29.13
C PRO A 53 11.41 -6.77 -29.22
N ASN A 54 11.90 -6.12 -28.16
CA ASN A 54 13.26 -5.58 -28.11
C ASN A 54 14.33 -6.68 -28.12
N MET A 55 14.01 -7.87 -27.59
CA MET A 55 14.91 -9.02 -27.58
C MET A 55 14.76 -9.92 -28.82
N LEU A 56 13.53 -10.11 -29.30
CA LEU A 56 13.21 -11.03 -30.40
C LEU A 56 13.34 -10.40 -31.79
N GLY A 57 13.43 -9.06 -31.85
CA GLY A 57 13.47 -8.28 -33.07
C GLY A 57 12.08 -7.94 -33.62
N PRO A 58 11.91 -6.79 -34.31
CA PRO A 58 10.60 -6.26 -34.68
C PRO A 58 9.86 -7.06 -35.76
N LYS A 59 10.57 -7.91 -36.52
CA LYS A 59 10.00 -8.72 -37.62
C LYS A 59 9.56 -10.12 -37.20
N ASN A 60 9.79 -10.51 -35.95
CA ASN A 60 9.36 -11.81 -35.44
C ASN A 60 7.82 -11.85 -35.36
N ALA A 61 7.20 -12.99 -35.72
CA ALA A 61 5.75 -13.18 -35.65
C ALA A 61 5.19 -12.91 -34.24
N VAL A 62 5.94 -13.29 -33.19
CA VAL A 62 5.58 -13.02 -31.79
C VAL A 62 5.63 -11.52 -31.50
N SER A 63 6.65 -10.82 -31.97
CA SER A 63 6.78 -9.36 -31.81
C SER A 63 5.62 -8.62 -32.47
N LEU A 64 5.26 -9.01 -33.71
CA LEU A 64 4.12 -8.43 -34.44
C LEU A 64 2.79 -8.69 -33.73
N PHE A 65 2.59 -9.88 -33.19
CA PHE A 65 1.39 -10.20 -32.40
C PHE A 65 1.30 -9.32 -31.14
N ILE A 66 2.41 -9.14 -30.42
CA ILE A 66 2.45 -8.30 -29.22
C ILE A 66 2.16 -6.84 -29.57
N THR A 67 2.83 -6.28 -30.56
CA THR A 67 2.66 -4.87 -30.93
C THR A 67 1.27 -4.57 -31.48
N SER A 68 0.68 -5.49 -32.24
CA SER A 68 -0.69 -5.33 -32.77
C SER A 68 -1.77 -5.45 -31.71
N ASN A 69 -1.46 -6.03 -30.55
CA ASN A 69 -2.40 -6.22 -29.43
C ASN A 69 -1.90 -5.50 -28.16
N ALA A 70 -1.16 -4.40 -28.29
CA ALA A 70 -0.54 -3.73 -27.14
C ALA A 70 -1.54 -3.37 -26.04
N ASP A 71 -2.73 -2.90 -26.40
CA ASP A 71 -3.80 -2.56 -25.44
C ASP A 71 -4.26 -3.75 -24.60
N LEU A 72 -4.26 -4.96 -25.18
CA LEU A 72 -4.62 -6.19 -24.46
C LEU A 72 -3.63 -6.51 -23.35
N PHE A 73 -2.34 -6.25 -23.59
CA PHE A 73 -1.27 -6.53 -22.62
C PHE A 73 -1.09 -5.40 -21.61
N ASP A 74 -1.40 -4.16 -21.99
CA ASP A 74 -1.31 -2.99 -21.11
C ASP A 74 -2.49 -2.90 -20.12
N LEU A 75 -3.68 -3.37 -20.51
CA LEU A 75 -4.87 -3.33 -19.65
C LEU A 75 -4.67 -4.04 -18.30
N PRO A 76 -4.13 -5.27 -18.23
CA PRO A 76 -3.78 -5.92 -16.95
C PRO A 76 -2.84 -5.10 -16.07
N VAL A 77 -1.88 -4.36 -16.64
CA VAL A 77 -0.96 -3.50 -15.89
C VAL A 77 -1.72 -2.31 -15.29
N LYS A 78 -2.56 -1.65 -16.10
CA LYS A 78 -3.42 -0.54 -15.67
C LYS A 78 -4.40 -0.96 -14.56
N LEU A 79 -5.02 -2.13 -14.68
CA LEU A 79 -6.00 -2.61 -13.71
C LEU A 79 -5.37 -3.25 -12.47
N SER A 80 -4.07 -3.55 -12.48
CA SER A 80 -3.36 -4.08 -11.30
C SER A 80 -2.58 -2.97 -10.59
N ILE A 81 -1.43 -2.59 -11.14
CA ILE A 81 -0.51 -1.62 -10.55
C ILE A 81 -1.09 -0.20 -10.66
N GLY A 82 -1.80 0.10 -11.76
CA GLY A 82 -2.48 1.38 -11.95
C GLY A 82 -3.66 1.62 -10.98
N MET A 83 -4.11 0.60 -10.25
CA MET A 83 -5.16 0.70 -9.23
C MET A 83 -4.69 0.32 -7.82
N ILE A 84 -3.37 0.24 -7.61
CA ILE A 84 -2.80 -0.31 -6.36
C ILE A 84 -3.15 0.50 -5.11
N GLY A 85 -3.34 1.83 -5.23
CA GLY A 85 -3.79 2.67 -4.13
C GLY A 85 -5.21 2.35 -3.69
N LEU A 86 -6.10 2.04 -4.64
CA LEU A 86 -7.45 1.56 -4.34
C LEU A 86 -7.40 0.22 -3.63
N TYR A 87 -6.68 -0.77 -4.17
CA TYR A 87 -6.60 -2.10 -3.57
C TYR A 87 -5.99 -2.07 -2.17
N ALA A 88 -4.95 -1.26 -1.96
CA ALA A 88 -4.34 -1.07 -0.65
C ALA A 88 -5.33 -0.47 0.34
N CYS A 89 -6.08 0.57 -0.05
CA CYS A 89 -7.11 1.17 0.79
C CYS A 89 -8.16 0.12 1.24
N LEU A 90 -8.69 -0.66 0.30
CA LEU A 90 -9.70 -1.68 0.59
C LEU A 90 -9.15 -2.78 1.51
N SER A 91 -7.91 -3.23 1.27
CA SER A 91 -7.30 -4.30 2.05
C SER A 91 -6.89 -3.85 3.46
N ILE A 92 -6.39 -2.62 3.62
CA ILE A 92 -6.08 -2.05 4.94
C ILE A 92 -7.37 -1.88 5.74
N ALA A 93 -8.43 -1.38 5.11
CA ALA A 93 -9.75 -1.25 5.76
C ALA A 93 -10.32 -2.59 6.19
N TYR A 94 -10.16 -3.64 5.36
CA TYR A 94 -10.54 -5.01 5.70
C TYR A 94 -9.82 -5.50 6.96
N ASN A 95 -8.49 -5.34 7.02
CA ASN A 95 -7.69 -5.82 8.14
C ASN A 95 -7.97 -5.06 9.44
N LEU A 96 -8.07 -3.72 9.38
CA LEU A 96 -8.39 -2.92 10.56
C LEU A 96 -9.84 -3.14 11.03
N GLY A 97 -10.78 -3.31 10.10
CA GLY A 97 -12.17 -3.64 10.41
C GLY A 97 -12.30 -4.98 11.14
N ASN A 98 -11.53 -5.98 10.73
CA ASN A 98 -11.45 -7.29 11.39
C ASN A 98 -10.88 -7.18 12.80
N HIS A 99 -9.83 -6.39 12.98
CA HIS A 99 -9.25 -6.14 14.31
C HIS A 99 -10.30 -5.57 15.28
N TYR A 100 -11.16 -4.66 14.81
CA TYR A 100 -12.24 -4.07 15.62
C TYR A 100 -13.55 -4.87 15.64
N LYS A 101 -13.62 -6.02 14.96
CA LYS A 101 -14.83 -6.84 14.82
C LYS A 101 -16.03 -6.02 14.30
N LEU A 102 -15.77 -5.14 13.34
CA LEU A 102 -16.79 -4.34 12.66
C LEU A 102 -17.44 -5.10 11.51
N TYR A 103 -18.49 -4.55 10.92
CA TYR A 103 -19.08 -5.10 9.72
C TYR A 103 -18.19 -4.81 8.50
N ILE A 104 -17.44 -5.84 8.08
CA ILE A 104 -16.37 -5.72 7.08
C ILE A 104 -16.82 -5.14 5.74
N PRO A 105 -17.94 -5.57 5.13
CA PRO A 105 -18.41 -4.95 3.89
C PRO A 105 -18.62 -3.44 4.04
N GLY A 106 -19.13 -2.98 5.19
CA GLY A 106 -19.28 -1.56 5.49
C GLY A 106 -17.94 -0.84 5.62
N CYS A 107 -16.95 -1.42 6.31
CA CYS A 107 -15.59 -0.85 6.39
C CYS A 107 -14.95 -0.68 5.01
N VAL A 108 -15.03 -1.71 4.17
CA VAL A 108 -14.39 -1.75 2.85
C VAL A 108 -15.07 -0.79 1.88
N THR A 109 -16.40 -0.81 1.77
CA THR A 109 -17.13 0.07 0.83
C THR A 109 -17.03 1.54 1.23
N LEU A 110 -17.12 1.85 2.52
CA LEU A 110 -17.03 3.21 3.02
C LEU A 110 -15.61 3.77 2.86
N SER A 111 -14.58 2.94 3.06
CA SER A 111 -13.19 3.33 2.83
C SER A 111 -12.91 3.53 1.34
N GLY A 112 -13.48 2.68 0.48
CA GLY A 112 -13.45 2.87 -0.97
C GLY A 112 -14.07 4.20 -1.40
N PHE A 113 -15.26 4.52 -0.90
CA PHE A 113 -15.91 5.81 -1.16
C PHE A 113 -15.08 6.99 -0.63
N ALA A 114 -14.62 6.92 0.62
CA ALA A 114 -13.77 7.93 1.22
C ALA A 114 -12.49 8.17 0.41
N PHE A 115 -11.85 7.09 -0.05
CA PHE A 115 -10.66 7.16 -0.89
C PHE A 115 -10.95 7.88 -2.20
N LEU A 116 -12.00 7.46 -2.92
CA LEU A 116 -12.45 8.12 -4.15
C LEU A 116 -12.72 9.61 -3.92
N MET A 117 -13.34 9.99 -2.80
CA MET A 117 -13.54 11.39 -2.43
C MET A 117 -12.25 12.17 -2.23
N MET A 118 -11.16 11.53 -1.80
CA MET A 118 -9.87 12.19 -1.61
C MET A 118 -8.97 12.19 -2.84
N VAL A 119 -9.23 11.35 -3.85
CA VAL A 119 -8.30 11.17 -4.98
C VAL A 119 -8.89 11.45 -6.35
N ALA A 120 -10.21 11.36 -6.52
CA ALA A 120 -10.87 11.55 -7.80
C ALA A 120 -10.58 12.95 -8.36
N THR A 121 -10.06 13.00 -9.57
CA THR A 121 -9.86 14.21 -10.38
C THR A 121 -10.50 14.01 -11.74
N PHE A 122 -10.81 15.09 -12.43
CA PHE A 122 -11.37 15.05 -13.78
C PHE A 122 -10.37 15.65 -14.76
N THR A 123 -10.23 15.00 -15.90
CA THR A 123 -9.49 15.53 -17.04
C THR A 123 -10.21 16.77 -17.61
N LYS A 124 -9.52 17.52 -18.48
CA LYS A 124 -10.11 18.70 -19.15
C LYS A 124 -11.37 18.37 -19.97
N THR A 125 -11.53 17.11 -20.39
CA THR A 125 -12.68 16.61 -21.14
C THR A 125 -13.80 16.07 -20.24
N GLY A 126 -13.66 16.17 -18.91
CA GLY A 126 -14.66 15.73 -17.94
C GLY A 126 -14.62 14.23 -17.59
N GLN A 127 -13.66 13.47 -18.11
CA GLN A 127 -13.48 12.06 -17.76
C GLN A 127 -12.77 11.91 -16.42
N LEU A 128 -13.13 10.88 -15.63
CA LEU A 128 -12.45 10.57 -14.38
C LEU A 128 -10.99 10.16 -14.66
N ASP A 129 -10.06 10.86 -14.02
CA ASP A 129 -8.64 10.56 -14.08
C ASP A 129 -8.30 9.47 -13.06
N VAL A 130 -7.82 8.33 -13.55
CA VAL A 130 -7.47 7.16 -12.75
C VAL A 130 -6.04 7.20 -12.22
N THR A 131 -5.24 8.21 -12.59
CA THR A 131 -3.82 8.33 -12.18
C THR A 131 -3.65 8.29 -10.67
N ASN A 132 -4.56 8.96 -9.94
CA ASN A 132 -4.52 8.99 -8.47
C ASN A 132 -5.07 7.71 -7.81
N LEU A 133 -5.54 6.71 -8.55
CA LEU A 133 -5.92 5.41 -8.02
C LEU A 133 -4.72 4.46 -7.89
N GLY A 134 -3.63 4.76 -8.60
CA GLY A 134 -2.37 4.00 -8.58
C GLY A 134 -1.43 4.43 -7.46
N ALA A 135 -0.13 4.33 -7.71
CA ALA A 135 0.92 4.62 -6.73
C ALA A 135 0.84 6.02 -6.12
N ARG A 136 0.45 7.03 -6.91
CA ARG A 136 0.28 8.41 -6.43
C ARG A 136 -0.77 8.54 -5.33
N GLY A 137 -1.80 7.69 -5.35
CA GLY A 137 -2.83 7.65 -4.32
C GLY A 137 -2.53 6.73 -3.15
N LEU A 138 -1.45 5.93 -3.19
CA LEU A 138 -1.22 4.84 -2.24
C LEU A 138 -1.19 5.32 -0.79
N PHE A 139 -0.37 6.33 -0.49
CA PHE A 139 -0.28 6.89 0.86
C PHE A 139 -1.58 7.56 1.31
N THR A 140 -2.30 8.22 0.40
CA THR A 140 -3.64 8.74 0.68
C THR A 140 -4.58 7.60 1.04
N GLY A 141 -4.57 6.50 0.28
CA GLY A 141 -5.39 5.31 0.52
C GLY A 141 -5.11 4.66 1.86
N MET A 142 -3.85 4.57 2.27
CA MET A 142 -3.46 4.09 3.60
C MET A 142 -4.07 4.94 4.71
N ILE A 143 -3.88 6.26 4.65
CA ILE A 143 -4.38 7.18 5.69
C ILE A 143 -5.90 7.18 5.71
N VAL A 144 -6.54 7.25 4.54
CA VAL A 144 -7.99 7.24 4.42
C VAL A 144 -8.59 5.95 4.97
N ALA A 145 -8.05 4.78 4.62
CA ALA A 145 -8.52 3.50 5.15
C ALA A 145 -8.49 3.45 6.69
N LEU A 146 -7.39 3.90 7.29
CA LEU A 146 -7.27 3.97 8.75
C LEU A 146 -8.32 4.94 9.34
N LEU A 147 -8.38 6.17 8.83
CA LEU A 147 -9.29 7.19 9.34
C LEU A 147 -10.77 6.80 9.19
N THR A 148 -11.14 6.20 8.06
CA THR A 148 -12.52 5.74 7.83
C THR A 148 -12.90 4.66 8.83
N VAL A 149 -12.05 3.65 9.03
CA VAL A 149 -12.37 2.55 9.94
C VAL A 149 -12.34 2.99 11.40
N GLU A 150 -11.42 3.89 11.78
CA GLU A 150 -11.41 4.51 13.11
C GLU A 150 -12.67 5.33 13.36
N LEU A 151 -13.11 6.13 12.39
CA LEU A 151 -14.33 6.93 12.51
C LEU A 151 -15.58 6.05 12.59
N TYR A 152 -15.62 4.94 11.84
CA TYR A 152 -16.66 3.93 12.01
C TYR A 152 -16.60 3.33 13.42
N HIS A 153 -15.44 2.86 13.87
CA HIS A 153 -15.29 2.31 15.22
C HIS A 153 -15.76 3.29 16.30
N TRP A 154 -15.42 4.58 16.15
CA TRP A 154 -15.87 5.66 17.01
C TRP A 154 -17.39 5.83 17.02
N CYS A 155 -18.04 5.83 15.85
CA CYS A 155 -19.50 5.89 15.78
C CYS A 155 -20.16 4.71 16.52
N LYS A 156 -19.60 3.51 16.38
CA LYS A 156 -20.14 2.31 17.04
C LYS A 156 -19.95 2.32 18.56
N THR A 157 -18.77 2.73 19.03
CA THR A 157 -18.44 2.81 20.46
C THR A 157 -19.22 3.89 21.19
N HIS A 158 -19.57 4.98 20.49
CA HIS A 158 -20.41 6.06 21.03
C HIS A 158 -21.92 5.86 20.82
N HIS A 159 -22.35 4.66 20.41
CA HIS A 159 -23.76 4.35 20.17
C HIS A 159 -24.45 5.27 19.16
N LEU A 160 -23.69 5.82 18.20
CA LEU A 160 -24.21 6.56 17.06
C LEU A 160 -24.68 5.58 15.98
N THR A 161 -25.49 4.61 16.38
CA THR A 161 -26.01 3.56 15.52
C THR A 161 -27.50 3.36 15.80
N LEU A 162 -28.26 3.05 14.76
CA LEU A 162 -29.67 2.74 14.93
C LEU A 162 -29.80 1.24 15.27
N LYS A 163 -30.34 0.92 16.45
CA LYS A 163 -30.60 -0.46 16.88
C LYS A 163 -32.01 -0.89 16.48
N MET A 164 -32.12 -2.10 15.94
CA MET A 164 -33.42 -2.72 15.65
C MET A 164 -33.93 -3.55 16.83
N PRO A 165 -35.26 -3.69 16.98
CA PRO A 165 -35.86 -4.58 17.97
C PRO A 165 -35.50 -6.05 17.75
N ASP A 166 -35.64 -6.85 18.81
CA ASP A 166 -35.51 -8.31 18.75
C ASP A 166 -36.58 -8.88 17.80
N GLY A 167 -36.15 -9.62 16.78
CA GLY A 167 -37.02 -10.19 15.73
C GLY A 167 -36.73 -9.67 14.32
N VAL A 168 -35.92 -8.62 14.16
CA VAL A 168 -35.46 -8.14 12.85
C VAL A 168 -34.24 -8.97 12.38
N PRO A 169 -34.24 -9.50 11.15
CA PRO A 169 -33.09 -10.23 10.61
C PRO A 169 -31.78 -9.41 10.65
N ASP A 170 -30.66 -10.09 10.93
CA ASP A 170 -29.34 -9.47 11.08
C ASP A 170 -28.94 -8.57 9.91
N PHE A 171 -29.27 -8.96 8.66
CA PHE A 171 -28.90 -8.18 7.48
C PHE A 171 -29.63 -6.82 7.42
N VAL A 172 -30.87 -6.76 7.88
CA VAL A 172 -31.65 -5.52 7.97
C VAL A 172 -31.09 -4.66 9.09
N SER A 173 -30.87 -5.25 10.28
CA SER A 173 -30.29 -4.56 11.43
C SER A 173 -28.97 -3.88 11.08
N ARG A 174 -28.07 -4.59 10.38
CA ARG A 174 -26.78 -4.04 9.91
C ARG A 174 -26.95 -2.86 8.95
N SER A 175 -27.93 -2.92 8.06
CA SER A 175 -28.15 -1.84 7.08
C SER A 175 -28.57 -0.54 7.76
N PHE A 176 -29.41 -0.63 8.79
CA PHE A 176 -29.82 0.53 9.58
C PHE A 176 -28.75 1.01 10.55
N GLU A 177 -27.96 0.11 11.14
CA GLU A 177 -26.75 0.46 11.92
C GLU A 177 -25.78 1.31 11.08
N LEU A 178 -25.67 1.02 9.78
CA LEU A 178 -24.76 1.71 8.87
C LEU A 178 -25.23 3.10 8.43
N ILE A 179 -26.52 3.45 8.51
CA ILE A 179 -27.01 4.75 8.00
C ILE A 179 -26.32 5.91 8.73
N PRO A 180 -26.34 6.01 10.08
CA PRO A 180 -25.69 7.12 10.77
C PRO A 180 -24.17 7.09 10.57
N VAL A 181 -23.57 5.91 10.59
CA VAL A 181 -22.13 5.70 10.37
C VAL A 181 -21.71 6.25 9.00
N THR A 182 -22.49 5.95 7.96
CA THR A 182 -22.23 6.38 6.58
C THR A 182 -22.38 7.89 6.45
N LEU A 183 -23.40 8.49 7.07
CA LEU A 183 -23.60 9.93 7.05
C LEU A 183 -22.46 10.67 7.75
N ILE A 184 -22.02 10.20 8.92
CA ILE A 184 -20.93 10.83 9.68
C ILE A 184 -19.61 10.64 8.94
N THR A 185 -19.28 9.40 8.57
CA THR A 185 -17.98 9.09 7.96
C THR A 185 -17.90 9.60 6.54
N GLY A 186 -18.88 9.29 5.70
CA GLY A 186 -18.96 9.80 4.32
C GLY A 186 -19.05 11.32 4.30
N GLY A 187 -19.86 11.92 5.17
CA GLY A 187 -19.95 13.37 5.35
C GLY A 187 -18.62 14.01 5.72
N ALA A 188 -17.84 13.39 6.61
CA ALA A 188 -16.51 13.87 6.99
C ALA A 188 -15.54 13.92 5.81
N PHE A 189 -15.53 12.91 4.92
CA PHE A 189 -14.67 12.91 3.73
C PHE A 189 -15.19 13.85 2.62
N ILE A 190 -16.50 14.04 2.50
CA ILE A 190 -17.09 15.06 1.61
C ILE A 190 -16.67 16.46 2.07
N ALA A 191 -16.85 16.76 3.36
CA ALA A 191 -16.42 18.03 3.95
C ALA A 191 -14.90 18.20 3.87
N GLY A 192 -14.14 17.13 4.10
CA GLY A 192 -12.69 17.09 3.95
C GLY A 192 -12.26 17.47 2.54
N ARG A 193 -12.84 16.86 1.50
CA ARG A 193 -12.57 17.23 0.10
C ARG A 193 -12.81 18.71 -0.15
N PHE A 194 -13.96 19.24 0.30
CA PHE A 194 -14.27 20.66 0.17
C PHE A 194 -13.21 21.54 0.86
N ALA A 195 -12.81 21.19 2.08
CA ALA A 195 -11.78 21.92 2.82
C ALA A 195 -10.43 21.90 2.09
N PHE A 196 -9.96 20.74 1.60
CA PHE A 196 -8.72 20.65 0.83
C PHE A 196 -8.73 21.53 -0.41
N LEU A 197 -9.81 21.50 -1.19
CA LEU A 197 -9.92 22.31 -2.41
C LEU A 197 -9.98 23.82 -2.13
N ASN A 198 -10.65 24.25 -1.06
CA ASN A 198 -10.80 25.68 -0.75
C ASN A 198 -9.61 26.28 0.01
N PHE A 199 -8.99 25.51 0.90
CA PHE A 199 -7.91 26.03 1.76
C PHE A 199 -6.51 25.65 1.27
N ALA A 200 -6.32 24.45 0.72
CA ALA A 200 -5.03 24.01 0.19
C ALA A 200 -4.91 24.17 -1.33
N GLY A 201 -6.04 24.26 -2.05
CA GLY A 201 -6.08 24.34 -3.52
C GLY A 201 -5.74 23.03 -4.23
N GLU A 202 -5.50 21.96 -3.48
CA GLU A 202 -5.10 20.66 -4.00
C GLU A 202 -5.58 19.51 -3.10
N LEU A 203 -5.58 18.28 -3.63
CA LEU A 203 -6.05 17.09 -2.92
C LEU A 203 -4.89 16.34 -2.24
N PRO A 204 -5.17 15.48 -1.24
CA PRO A 204 -4.13 14.78 -0.48
C PRO A 204 -3.05 14.04 -1.29
N PRO A 205 -3.32 13.40 -2.44
CA PRO A 205 -2.26 12.73 -3.21
C PRO A 205 -1.06 13.63 -3.53
N SER A 206 -1.28 14.88 -3.95
CA SER A 206 -0.18 15.81 -4.26
C SER A 206 0.51 16.32 -3.01
N ILE A 207 -0.27 16.69 -1.98
CA ILE A 207 0.25 17.15 -0.68
C ILE A 207 1.16 16.09 -0.06
N LEU A 208 0.69 14.84 -0.01
CA LEU A 208 1.43 13.73 0.59
C LEU A 208 2.66 13.35 -0.22
N THR A 209 2.56 13.36 -1.56
CA THR A 209 3.73 13.15 -2.41
C THR A 209 4.83 14.16 -2.08
N ARG A 210 4.48 15.45 -1.98
CA ARG A 210 5.43 16.51 -1.64
C ARG A 210 5.98 16.37 -0.21
N PHE A 211 5.12 16.06 0.75
CA PHE A 211 5.51 15.94 2.16
C PHE A 211 6.40 14.71 2.42
N LEU A 212 6.12 13.59 1.76
CA LEU A 212 6.85 12.34 1.92
C LEU A 212 8.07 12.23 1.00
N ALA A 213 8.25 13.15 0.04
CA ALA A 213 9.38 13.12 -0.90
C ALA A 213 10.76 12.97 -0.22
N PRO A 214 11.09 13.63 0.91
CA PRO A 214 12.37 13.42 1.57
C PRO A 214 12.54 12.00 2.13
N LEU A 215 11.47 11.42 2.67
CA LEU A 215 11.48 10.05 3.22
C LEU A 215 11.57 9.03 2.08
N VAL A 216 10.69 9.15 1.08
CA VAL A 216 10.62 8.27 -0.08
C VAL A 216 11.93 8.35 -0.86
N GLY A 217 12.37 9.55 -1.25
CA GLY A 217 13.61 9.77 -2.00
C GLY A 217 14.88 9.37 -1.25
N SER A 218 14.86 9.31 0.09
CA SER A 218 16.01 8.77 0.85
C SER A 218 16.28 7.29 0.53
N MET A 219 15.26 6.54 0.10
CA MET A 219 15.40 5.12 -0.25
C MET A 219 16.03 4.89 -1.62
N ASP A 220 16.21 5.95 -2.44
CA ASP A 220 17.05 5.93 -3.64
C ASP A 220 18.53 6.20 -3.34
N ASN A 221 18.93 6.20 -2.07
CA ASN A 221 20.33 6.23 -1.67
C ASN A 221 20.80 4.82 -1.24
N PRO A 222 21.78 4.20 -1.94
CA PRO A 222 22.33 2.90 -1.57
C PRO A 222 22.81 2.81 -0.12
N TRP A 223 23.35 3.89 0.46
CA TRP A 223 23.80 3.93 1.85
C TRP A 223 22.63 3.90 2.83
N ALA A 224 21.50 4.55 2.50
CA ALA A 224 20.31 4.49 3.32
C ALA A 224 19.71 3.08 3.31
N VAL A 225 19.66 2.43 2.13
CA VAL A 225 19.20 1.05 1.98
C VAL A 225 20.13 0.07 2.70
N LEU A 226 21.45 0.29 2.66
CA LEU A 226 22.42 -0.51 3.42
C LEU A 226 22.18 -0.39 4.93
N LEU A 227 22.03 0.85 5.44
CA LEU A 227 21.77 1.09 6.86
C LEU A 227 20.45 0.44 7.30
N LEU A 228 19.41 0.54 6.48
CA LEU A 228 18.12 -0.11 6.72
C LEU A 228 18.26 -1.63 6.80
N ASN A 229 18.96 -2.27 5.84
CA ASN A 229 19.17 -3.71 5.86
C ASN A 229 20.04 -4.15 7.05
N PHE A 230 21.05 -3.35 7.41
CA PHE A 230 21.83 -3.60 8.62
C PHE A 230 20.95 -3.56 9.88
N ALA A 231 20.05 -2.58 9.99
CA ALA A 231 19.08 -2.51 11.09
C ALA A 231 18.12 -3.71 11.09
N ILE A 232 17.62 -4.14 9.92
CA ILE A 232 16.77 -5.32 9.76
C ILE A 232 17.49 -6.57 10.27
N CYS A 233 18.72 -6.84 9.81
CA CYS A 233 19.51 -7.98 10.25
C CYS A 233 19.84 -7.92 11.75
N THR A 234 20.12 -6.72 12.27
CA THR A 234 20.39 -6.53 13.71
C THR A 234 19.17 -6.88 14.55
N VAL A 235 17.99 -6.39 14.17
CA VAL A 235 16.74 -6.70 14.88
C VAL A 235 16.38 -8.18 14.77
N PHE A 236 16.62 -8.78 13.60
CA PHE A 236 16.43 -10.22 13.38
C PHE A 236 17.37 -11.09 14.22
N PHE A 237 18.61 -10.66 14.41
CA PHE A 237 19.57 -11.33 15.30
C PHE A 237 19.05 -11.45 16.74
N PHE A 238 18.23 -10.51 17.20
CA PHE A 238 17.58 -10.53 18.53
C PHE A 238 16.19 -11.22 18.53
N GLY A 239 15.85 -11.96 17.47
CA GLY A 239 14.62 -12.76 17.39
C GLY A 239 13.37 -11.98 16.99
N ILE A 240 13.49 -10.71 16.59
CA ILE A 240 12.36 -9.93 16.07
C ILE A 240 12.31 -10.05 14.56
N HIS A 241 11.15 -10.45 14.04
CA HIS A 241 10.98 -10.59 12.60
C HIS A 241 11.14 -9.22 11.89
N SER A 242 11.82 -9.23 10.74
CA SER A 242 12.02 -8.07 9.85
C SER A 242 10.74 -7.34 9.42
N SER A 243 9.58 -7.95 9.64
CA SER A 243 8.29 -7.41 9.19
C SER A 243 7.84 -6.21 10.02
N VAL A 244 8.51 -5.92 11.14
CA VAL A 244 8.33 -4.68 11.91
C VAL A 244 8.61 -3.43 11.08
N PHE A 245 9.44 -3.53 10.02
CA PHE A 245 9.76 -2.43 9.11
C PHE A 245 8.79 -2.31 7.91
N SER A 246 8.06 -3.39 7.57
CA SER A 246 7.19 -3.46 6.40
C SER A 246 6.10 -2.38 6.31
N PRO A 247 5.49 -1.87 7.40
CA PRO A 247 4.52 -0.78 7.30
C PRO A 247 5.07 0.49 6.65
N ILE A 248 6.39 0.69 6.69
CA ILE A 248 7.08 1.84 6.10
C ILE A 248 7.71 1.45 4.76
N THR A 249 8.42 0.32 4.71
CA THR A 249 9.21 -0.05 3.53
C THR A 249 8.35 -0.58 2.38
N SER A 250 7.29 -1.33 2.66
CA SER A 250 6.45 -1.94 1.62
C SER A 250 5.72 -0.89 0.75
N PRO A 251 5.09 0.15 1.31
CA PRO A 251 4.50 1.21 0.49
C PRO A 251 5.50 1.90 -0.43
N ILE A 252 6.72 2.18 0.07
CA ILE A 252 7.79 2.82 -0.73
C ILE A 252 8.19 1.91 -1.89
N MET A 253 8.46 0.63 -1.63
CA MET A 253 8.83 -0.34 -2.67
C MET A 253 7.74 -0.50 -3.73
N VAL A 254 6.46 -0.45 -3.33
CA VAL A 254 5.31 -0.52 -4.25
C VAL A 254 5.19 0.75 -5.09
N THR A 255 5.45 1.92 -4.52
CA THR A 255 5.51 3.18 -5.28
C THR A 255 6.65 3.16 -6.30
N PHE A 256 7.85 2.77 -5.87
CA PHE A 256 9.03 2.72 -6.73
C PHE A 256 8.91 1.76 -7.90
N ILE A 257 8.34 0.57 -7.69
CA ILE A 257 8.12 -0.35 -8.82
C ILE A 257 7.09 0.19 -9.81
N ALA A 258 6.06 0.88 -9.34
CA ALA A 258 5.07 1.50 -10.22
C ALA A 258 5.67 2.66 -11.04
N GLU A 259 6.51 3.50 -10.42
CA GLU A 259 7.23 4.59 -11.08
C GLU A 259 8.24 4.06 -12.11
N ASN A 260 8.95 2.98 -11.79
CA ASN A 260 9.82 2.29 -12.73
C ASN A 260 9.08 1.73 -13.95
N ILE A 261 7.90 1.14 -13.74
CA ILE A 261 7.07 0.62 -14.83
C ILE A 261 6.58 1.77 -15.73
N ALA A 262 6.18 2.90 -15.12
CA ALA A 262 5.78 4.08 -15.88
C ALA A 262 6.93 4.63 -16.73
N ALA A 263 8.14 4.78 -16.15
CA ALA A 263 9.33 5.22 -16.88
C ALA A 263 9.70 4.27 -18.02
N MET A 264 9.67 2.96 -17.77
CA MET A 264 9.96 1.95 -18.79
C MET A 264 8.96 2.01 -19.95
N ASN A 265 7.67 2.16 -19.66
CA ASN A 265 6.63 2.28 -20.68
C ASN A 265 6.75 3.59 -21.49
N ALA A 266 7.28 4.65 -20.89
CA ALA A 266 7.60 5.91 -21.56
C ALA A 266 8.92 5.86 -22.36
N GLY A 267 9.69 4.78 -22.26
CA GLY A 267 11.03 4.68 -22.86
C GLY A 267 12.08 5.56 -22.15
N GLU A 268 11.82 5.93 -20.89
CA GLU A 268 12.69 6.75 -20.06
C GLU A 268 13.64 5.89 -19.22
N ALA A 269 14.66 6.53 -18.62
CA ALA A 269 15.57 5.85 -17.71
C ALA A 269 14.84 5.40 -16.44
N ILE A 270 15.09 4.16 -16.01
CA ILE A 270 14.47 3.59 -14.81
C ILE A 270 15.05 4.28 -13.56
N PRO A 271 14.22 4.99 -12.74
CA PRO A 271 14.72 5.87 -11.69
C PRO A 271 15.09 5.18 -10.37
N HIS A 272 14.38 4.11 -9.97
CA HIS A 272 14.47 3.56 -8.61
C HIS A 272 15.11 2.18 -8.57
N PHE A 273 16.03 1.95 -7.64
CA PHE A 273 16.59 0.60 -7.42
C PHE A 273 15.93 -0.14 -6.24
N TYR A 274 15.38 0.59 -5.26
CA TYR A 274 14.80 0.00 -4.04
C TYR A 274 13.36 -0.49 -4.26
N THR A 275 13.21 -1.59 -5.00
CA THR A 275 11.91 -2.21 -5.29
C THR A 275 11.80 -3.58 -4.63
N ALA A 276 10.56 -4.09 -4.45
CA ALA A 276 10.33 -5.39 -3.80
C ALA A 276 11.09 -6.54 -4.50
N GLY A 277 11.13 -6.53 -5.84
CA GLY A 277 11.87 -7.51 -6.63
C GLY A 277 13.40 -7.41 -6.48
N ALA A 278 13.95 -6.19 -6.44
CA ALA A 278 15.38 -6.00 -6.18
C ALA A 278 15.75 -6.42 -4.75
N VAL A 279 14.93 -6.07 -3.77
CA VAL A 279 15.14 -6.42 -2.36
C VAL A 279 15.08 -7.93 -2.16
N SER A 280 14.07 -8.60 -2.73
CA SER A 280 13.96 -10.05 -2.64
C SER A 280 15.08 -10.76 -3.40
N SER A 281 15.57 -10.23 -4.52
CA SER A 281 16.58 -10.91 -5.34
C SER A 281 18.01 -10.70 -4.85
N PHE A 282 18.33 -9.52 -4.29
CA PHE A 282 19.71 -9.13 -4.00
C PHE A 282 20.01 -8.86 -2.53
N PHE A 283 19.02 -8.53 -1.70
CA PHE A 283 19.26 -8.23 -0.27
C PHE A 283 18.78 -9.35 0.66
N GLY A 284 17.62 -9.94 0.37
CA GLY A 284 16.97 -10.97 1.20
C GLY A 284 16.78 -12.31 0.49
N PHE A 285 17.62 -12.62 -0.50
CA PHE A 285 17.44 -13.76 -1.42
C PHE A 285 17.08 -15.08 -0.74
N THR A 286 17.66 -15.35 0.43
CA THR A 286 17.44 -16.63 1.13
C THR A 286 16.95 -16.46 2.57
N GLY A 287 16.34 -15.32 2.90
CA GLY A 287 15.73 -15.05 4.21
C GLY A 287 16.03 -13.64 4.72
N CYS A 288 16.52 -13.54 5.97
CA CYS A 288 17.04 -12.28 6.49
C CYS A 288 18.51 -12.13 6.09
N GLY A 289 18.74 -11.50 4.93
CA GLY A 289 20.05 -11.44 4.27
C GLY A 289 20.26 -12.57 3.26
N ILE A 290 21.53 -12.81 2.90
CA ILE A 290 21.97 -13.88 1.98
C ILE A 290 22.50 -15.06 2.81
N SER A 291 21.61 -15.70 3.56
CA SER A 291 21.91 -16.82 4.47
C SER A 291 22.40 -18.09 3.77
N ILE A 292 22.17 -18.26 2.45
CA ILE A 292 22.55 -19.47 1.71
C ILE A 292 24.05 -19.73 1.73
N GLY A 293 24.88 -18.69 1.82
CA GLY A 293 26.32 -18.85 1.98
C GLY A 293 26.67 -19.61 3.26
N CYS A 294 25.96 -19.33 4.36
CA CYS A 294 26.13 -20.05 5.62
C CYS A 294 25.58 -21.48 5.52
N VAL A 295 24.44 -21.68 4.86
CA VAL A 295 23.83 -23.01 4.69
C VAL A 295 24.73 -23.93 3.85
N VAL A 296 25.34 -23.40 2.79
CA VAL A 296 26.27 -24.17 1.93
C VAL A 296 27.59 -24.46 2.64
N ALA A 297 28.01 -23.61 3.58
CA ALA A 297 29.24 -23.80 4.34
C ALA A 297 29.10 -24.81 5.49
N CYS A 298 27.89 -25.06 5.98
CA CYS A 298 27.56 -26.03 7.05
C CYS A 298 27.30 -27.43 6.48
#